data_AF-A0A060C9X6-F1
#
_entry.id   AF-A0A060C9X6-F1
#
_cell.length_a   1.000
_cell.length_b   1.000
_cell.length_c   1.000
_cell.angle_alpha   90.00
_cell.angle_beta   90.00
_cell.angle_gamma   90.00
#
_symmetry.space_group_name_H-M   'P 1'
#
loop_
_entity.id
_entity.type
_entity.pdbx_description
1 polymer ?
#
loop_
_entity_poly.entity_id
_entity_poly.type
_entity_poly.pdbx_seq_one_letter_code
_entity_poly.pdbx_strand_id
1 'polypeptide(L)' 'MLFGIDISNHQAGIDPATVGGDAVQFVIVKATEGTGYTSPSFAKQAAAVARSGRLLGLYHFARPDLGN' A
#
# COMPACT_ATOMS: atom_id res chain seq x y z
N MET A 1 2.78 -6.31 20.03
CA MET A 1 2.97 -5.10 19.21
C MET A 1 3.17 -5.56 17.78
N LEU A 2 2.51 -4.93 16.80
CA LEU A 2 2.66 -5.27 15.38
C LEU A 2 3.63 -4.27 14.73
N PHE A 3 4.50 -4.78 13.86
CA PHE A 3 5.40 -4.02 13.00
C PHE A 3 4.91 -4.12 11.56
N GLY A 4 4.94 -2.98 10.88
CA GLY A 4 4.49 -2.89 9.50
C GLY A 4 5.07 -1.69 8.78
N ILE A 5 4.78 -1.65 7.49
CA ILE A 5 5.24 -0.61 6.57
C ILE A 5 4.07 -0.06 5.78
N ASP A 6 4.23 1.13 5.20
CA ASP A 6 3.36 1.63 4.14
C ASP A 6 4.12 1.76 2.82
N ILE A 7 3.41 1.59 1.71
CA ILE A 7 3.98 1.66 0.36
C ILE A 7 3.03 2.37 -0.59
N SER A 8 3.61 2.87 -1.67
CA SER A 8 2.89 3.56 -2.74
C SER A 8 3.51 3.26 -4.12
N ASN A 9 3.07 3.98 -5.15
CA ASN A 9 3.72 3.92 -6.46
C ASN A 9 5.20 4.36 -6.43
N HIS A 10 5.66 5.06 -5.38
CA HIS A 10 7.08 5.40 -5.21
C HIS A 10 7.96 4.16 -5.01
N GLN A 11 7.38 3.03 -4.60
CA GLN A 11 8.04 1.73 -4.48
C GLN A 11 7.56 0.77 -5.57
N ALA A 12 7.23 1.27 -6.76
CA ALA A 12 6.87 0.41 -7.87
C ALA A 12 7.98 -0.61 -8.17
N GLY A 13 7.59 -1.86 -8.45
CA GLY A 13 8.52 -2.94 -8.83
C GLY A 13 9.07 -3.77 -7.66
N ILE A 14 8.84 -3.39 -6.40
CA ILE A 14 9.16 -4.26 -5.26
C ILE A 14 8.11 -5.38 -5.12
N ASP A 15 8.50 -6.50 -4.51
CA ASP A 15 7.55 -7.47 -3.98
C ASP A 15 7.33 -7.21 -2.47
N PRO A 16 6.20 -6.57 -2.08
CA PRO A 16 5.93 -6.27 -0.68
C PRO A 16 5.67 -7.50 0.19
N ALA A 17 5.55 -8.70 -0.41
CA ALA A 17 5.49 -9.95 0.34
C ALA A 17 6.82 -10.28 1.04
N THR A 18 7.95 -9.78 0.52
CA THR A 18 9.29 -10.17 0.98
C THR A 18 9.97 -9.10 1.85
N VAL A 19 9.52 -7.85 1.74
CA VAL A 19 10.14 -6.72 2.46
C VAL A 19 10.06 -6.93 3.96
N GLY A 20 11.19 -6.76 4.64
CA GLY A 20 11.31 -6.86 6.10
C GLY A 20 11.21 -8.29 6.67
N GLY A 21 11.17 -9.33 5.82
CA GLY A 21 11.11 -10.73 6.27
C GLY A 21 9.97 -10.99 7.26
N ASP A 22 10.20 -11.84 8.26
CA ASP A 22 9.18 -12.19 9.26
C ASP A 22 8.85 -11.06 10.25
N ALA A 23 9.65 -9.98 10.27
CA ALA A 23 9.42 -8.85 11.17
C ALA A 23 8.20 -8.01 10.73
N VAL A 24 7.87 -7.97 9.44
CA VAL A 24 6.74 -7.20 8.91
C VAL A 24 5.48 -8.06 8.91
N GLN A 25 4.51 -7.69 9.74
CA GLN A 25 3.24 -8.41 9.89
C GLN A 25 2.06 -7.73 9.16
N PHE A 26 2.19 -6.44 8.83
CA PHE A 26 1.18 -5.72 8.05
C PHE A 26 1.80 -4.76 7.04
N VAL A 27 1.06 -4.50 5.96
CA VAL A 27 1.43 -3.53 4.92
C VAL A 27 0.21 -2.67 4.58
N ILE A 28 0.39 -1.34 4.56
CA ILE A 28 -0.64 -0.41 4.11
C ILE A 28 -0.30 0.10 2.70
N VAL A 29 -1.20 -0.07 1.73
CA VAL A 29 -0.96 0.23 0.31
C VAL A 29 -1.76 1.46 -0.13
N LYS A 30 -1.09 2.43 -0.79
CA LYS A 30 -1.78 3.57 -1.42
C LYS A 30 -2.70 3.09 -2.54
N ALA A 31 -3.99 3.36 -2.41
CA ALA A 31 -4.97 3.07 -3.44
C ALA A 31 -5.20 4.29 -4.34
N THR A 32 -5.51 5.43 -3.75
CA THR A 32 -5.99 6.62 -4.47
C THR A 32 -5.43 7.92 -3.89
N GLU A 33 -5.50 9.00 -4.67
CA GLU A 33 -5.20 10.37 -4.24
C GLU A 33 -6.20 11.35 -4.86
N GLY A 34 -6.77 12.23 -4.04
CA GLY A 34 -7.84 13.14 -4.47
C GLY A 34 -8.99 12.43 -5.21
N THR A 35 -9.51 13.05 -6.27
CA THR A 35 -10.65 12.50 -7.01
C THR A 35 -10.28 11.84 -8.34
N GLY A 36 -9.04 12.03 -8.82
CA GLY A 36 -8.63 11.65 -10.17
C GLY A 36 -7.46 10.68 -10.26
N TYR A 37 -6.76 10.39 -9.17
CA TYR A 37 -5.58 9.53 -9.20
C TYR A 37 -5.85 8.17 -8.53
N THR A 38 -5.60 7.10 -9.29
CA THR A 38 -5.47 5.73 -8.78
C THR A 38 -4.02 5.30 -8.94
N SER A 39 -3.42 4.75 -7.89
CA SER A 39 -2.03 4.28 -7.90
C SER A 39 -1.87 3.16 -8.94
N PRO A 40 -1.01 3.30 -9.98
CA PRO A 40 -0.80 2.25 -10.98
C PRO A 40 -0.29 0.93 -10.41
N SER A 41 0.37 0.99 -9.25
CA SER A 41 0.92 -0.17 -8.55
C SER A 41 -0.07 -0.84 -7.59
N PHE A 42 -1.24 -0.22 -7.33
CA PHE A 42 -2.19 -0.66 -6.30
C PHE A 42 -2.57 -2.13 -6.42
N ALA A 43 -3.07 -2.54 -7.58
CA ALA A 43 -3.57 -3.90 -7.78
C ALA A 43 -2.47 -4.96 -7.56
N LYS A 44 -1.26 -4.70 -8.04
CA LYS A 44 -0.12 -5.63 -7.88
C LYS A 44 0.35 -5.69 -6.43
N GLN A 45 0.53 -4.54 -5.79
CA GLN A 45 1.00 -4.44 -4.40
C GLN A 45 -0.01 -5.05 -3.42
N ALA A 46 -1.30 -4.67 -3.51
CA ALA A 46 -2.35 -5.20 -2.64
C ALA A 46 -2.50 -6.72 -2.81
N ALA A 47 -2.48 -7.23 -4.05
CA ALA A 47 -2.57 -8.66 -4.30
C ALA A 47 -1.34 -9.43 -3.78
N ALA A 48 -0.14 -8.85 -3.84
CA ALA A 48 1.06 -9.47 -3.29
C ALA A 48 0.99 -9.58 -1.76
N VAL A 49 0.53 -8.53 -1.07
CA VAL A 49 0.33 -8.55 0.39
C VAL A 49 -0.76 -9.56 0.78
N ALA A 50 -1.89 -9.56 0.07
CA ALA A 50 -2.98 -10.49 0.36
C ALA A 50 -2.55 -11.96 0.19
N ARG A 51 -1.69 -12.26 -0.79
CA ARG A 51 -1.13 -13.61 -1.01
C ARG A 51 -0.05 -14.01 0.00
N SER A 52 0.60 -13.06 0.67
CA SER A 52 1.67 -13.36 1.62
C SER A 52 1.16 -13.74 3.02
N GLY A 53 -0.15 -13.64 3.26
CA GLY A 53 -0.74 -13.89 4.58
C GLY A 53 -0.53 -12.76 5.58
N ARG A 54 0.08 -11.64 5.17
CA ARG A 54 0.22 -10.42 5.99
C ARG A 54 -1.10 -9.65 6.04
N LEU A 55 -1.30 -8.88 7.11
CA LEU A 55 -2.46 -7.98 7.20
C LEU A 55 -2.35 -6.86 6.15
N LEU A 56 -3.42 -6.62 5.41
CA LEU A 56 -3.49 -5.61 4.36
C LEU A 56 -4.32 -4.40 4.82
N GLY A 57 -3.69 -3.23 4.84
CA GLY A 57 -4.38 -1.94 4.93
C GLY A 57 -4.37 -1.22 3.58
N LEU A 58 -5.36 -0.37 3.34
CA LEU A 58 -5.40 0.50 2.17
C LEU A 58 -5.51 1.96 2.64
N TYR A 59 -4.90 2.88 1.91
CA TYR A 59 -5.05 4.31 2.21
C TYR A 59 -5.37 5.17 0.99
N HIS A 60 -6.05 6.28 1.28
CA HIS A 60 -6.33 7.37 0.37
C HIS A 60 -5.53 8.60 0.79
N PHE A 61 -4.85 9.25 -0.15
CA PHE A 61 -4.20 10.54 0.12
C PHE A 61 -5.18 11.68 -0.18
N ALA A 62 -5.70 12.31 0.87
CA ALA A 62 -6.66 13.40 0.72
C ALA A 62 -6.04 14.63 0.05
N ARG A 63 -6.84 15.29 -0.80
CA ARG A 63 -6.50 16.57 -1.46
C ARG A 63 -7.61 17.59 -1.20
N PRO A 64 -7.72 18.16 0.02
CA PRO A 64 -8.76 19.15 0.33
C PRO A 64 -8.66 20.42 -0.53
N ASP A 65 -7.46 20.70 -1.05
CA ASP A 65 -7.19 21.77 -2.02
C ASP A 65 -7.97 21.63 -3.34
N LEU A 66 -8.43 20.41 -3.67
CA LEU A 66 -9.26 20.15 -4.85
C LEU A 66 -10.77 20.32 -4.58
N GLY A 67 -11.16 20.73 -3.37
CA GLY A 67 -12.56 20.97 -3.00
C GLY A 67 -13.31 19.73 -2.50
N ASN A 68 -12.59 18.81 -1.85
CA ASN A 68 -13.13 17.58 -1.25
C ASN A 68 -13.18 17.72 0.27
#